data_AF-A0A4Q0MDR1-F1
#
_entry.id   AF-A0A4Q0MDR1-F1
#
_cell.length_a   1.000
_cell.length_b   1.000
_cell.length_c   1.000
_cell.angle_alpha   90.00
_cell.angle_beta   90.00
_cell.angle_gamma   90.00
#
_symmetry.space_group_name_H-M   'P 1'
#
loop_
_entity.id
_entity.type
_entity.pdbx_description
1 polymer ?
#
loop_
_entity_poly.entity_id
_entity_poly.type
_entity_poly.pdbx_seq_one_letter_code
_entity_poly.pdbx_strand_id
1 'polypeptide(L)'
;MVRADEAQAEIVERLNEFLQRDGYELAQTRKVSGYAVYAVRLCSATGESPADRELTAQFQKLDNAGVDRLWAKALERRTSDPEGAITIARTLLERSCKHILDEARLDYTDKDDLPRLWALAAEHLNLAPSQHTEVAFKTILGSCQNVVNTIGTLRNRLGDSHAQKGRPVRPQPRHAELVVNLAGSMAKFLMATWLDQARATRSTAPDAAAEDNADSSAG
;
A
#
# COMPACT_ATOMS: atom_id res chain seq x y z
N MET A 1 -37.23 19.47 -23.82
CA MET A 1 -36.02 20.19 -23.38
C MET A 1 -35.16 19.41 -22.36
N VAL A 2 -35.56 18.20 -21.91
CA VAL A 2 -34.83 17.39 -20.92
C VAL A 2 -33.71 16.53 -21.54
N ARG A 3 -33.86 16.12 -22.81
CA ARG A 3 -32.95 15.18 -23.50
C ARG A 3 -31.51 15.67 -23.71
N ALA A 4 -31.27 16.98 -23.71
CA ALA A 4 -29.93 17.53 -23.95
C ALA A 4 -29.04 17.51 -22.68
N ASP A 5 -29.63 17.68 -21.50
CA ASP A 5 -28.89 17.68 -20.21
C ASP A 5 -28.47 16.25 -19.85
N GLU A 6 -29.33 15.24 -20.10
CA GLU A 6 -29.01 13.81 -19.93
C GLU A 6 -27.90 13.35 -20.88
N ALA A 7 -27.97 13.73 -22.16
CA ALA A 7 -26.93 13.38 -23.14
C ALA A 7 -25.56 14.02 -22.81
N GLN A 8 -25.56 15.25 -22.26
CA GLN A 8 -24.34 15.90 -21.79
C GLN A 8 -23.73 15.19 -20.58
N ALA A 9 -24.56 14.75 -19.63
CA ALA A 9 -24.10 13.99 -18.47
C ALA A 9 -23.48 12.65 -18.87
N GLU A 10 -24.09 11.92 -19.81
CA GLU A 10 -23.58 10.63 -20.30
C GLU A 10 -22.22 10.78 -21.01
N ILE A 11 -22.04 11.86 -21.78
CA ILE A 11 -20.76 12.17 -22.42
C ILE A 11 -19.69 12.51 -21.36
N VAL A 12 -20.06 13.25 -20.32
CA VAL A 12 -19.16 13.60 -19.21
C VAL A 12 -18.72 12.37 -18.44
N GLU A 13 -19.64 11.44 -18.15
CA GLU A 13 -19.30 10.16 -17.51
C GLU A 13 -18.29 9.37 -18.35
N ARG A 14 -18.54 9.22 -19.66
CA ARG A 14 -17.61 8.54 -20.57
C ARG A 14 -16.26 9.23 -20.68
N LEU A 15 -16.21 10.56 -20.68
CA LEU A 15 -14.95 11.30 -20.71
C LEU A 15 -14.19 11.18 -19.39
N ASN A 16 -14.89 11.15 -18.26
CA ASN A 16 -14.29 10.97 -16.94
C ASN A 16 -13.62 9.60 -16.79
N GLU A 17 -14.09 8.54 -17.46
CA GLU A 17 -13.37 7.23 -17.48
C GLU A 17 -11.93 7.35 -18.00
N PHE A 18 -11.68 8.29 -18.92
CA PHE A 18 -10.35 8.57 -19.46
C PHE A 18 -9.61 9.62 -18.62
N LEU A 19 -10.25 10.76 -18.36
CA LEU A 19 -9.63 11.88 -17.65
C LEU A 19 -9.20 11.52 -16.22
N GLN A 20 -9.94 10.64 -15.55
CA GLN A 20 -9.58 10.21 -14.19
C GLN A 20 -8.27 9.42 -14.15
N ARG A 21 -7.86 8.78 -15.26
CA ARG A 21 -6.54 8.12 -15.35
C ARG A 21 -5.41 9.13 -15.26
N ASP A 22 -5.65 10.32 -15.80
CA ASP A 22 -4.72 11.44 -15.82
C ASP A 22 -4.89 12.35 -14.59
N GLY A 23 -5.76 11.99 -13.65
CA GLY A 23 -6.01 12.75 -12.42
C GLY A 23 -6.92 13.96 -12.60
N TYR A 24 -7.76 13.97 -13.63
CA TYR A 24 -8.70 15.05 -13.93
C TYR A 24 -10.14 14.54 -14.01
N GLU A 25 -11.10 15.40 -13.67
CA GLU A 25 -12.53 15.16 -13.88
C GLU A 25 -13.20 16.40 -14.45
N LEU A 26 -14.22 16.18 -15.26
CA LEU A 26 -15.19 17.20 -15.65
C LEU A 26 -16.25 17.28 -14.55
N ALA A 27 -16.16 18.31 -13.71
CA ALA A 27 -17.14 18.60 -12.67
C ALA A 27 -18.08 19.73 -13.12
N GLN A 28 -19.38 19.58 -12.85
CA GLN A 28 -20.34 20.64 -13.14
C GLN A 28 -20.08 21.85 -12.22
N THR A 29 -19.79 23.00 -12.83
CA THR A 29 -19.45 24.22 -12.07
C THR A 29 -20.62 25.18 -11.95
N ARG A 30 -21.47 25.26 -12.98
CA ARG A 30 -22.65 26.12 -13.01
C ARG A 30 -23.66 25.64 -14.03
N LYS A 31 -24.89 26.16 -13.94
CA LYS A 31 -25.87 26.09 -15.04
C LYS A 31 -26.02 27.47 -15.67
N VAL A 32 -25.94 27.56 -16.99
CA VAL A 32 -26.18 28.79 -17.75
C VAL A 32 -27.33 28.53 -18.71
N SER A 33 -28.43 29.28 -18.55
CA SER A 33 -29.64 29.16 -19.38
C SER A 33 -30.17 27.73 -19.52
N GLY A 34 -30.11 26.94 -18.43
CA GLY A 34 -30.59 25.56 -18.38
C GLY A 34 -29.56 24.49 -18.78
N TYR A 35 -28.39 24.86 -19.30
CA TYR A 35 -27.34 23.93 -19.68
C TYR A 35 -26.27 23.79 -18.59
N ALA A 36 -25.85 22.55 -18.32
CA ALA A 36 -24.73 22.27 -17.44
C ALA A 36 -23.40 22.72 -18.07
N VAL A 37 -22.64 23.54 -17.35
CA VAL A 37 -21.27 23.93 -17.71
C VAL A 37 -20.31 23.13 -16.85
N TYR A 38 -19.49 22.32 -17.50
CA TYR A 38 -18.46 21.50 -16.87
C TYR A 38 -17.11 22.18 -17.00
N ALA A 39 -16.30 22.09 -15.95
CA ALA A 39 -14.90 22.51 -15.99
C ALA A 39 -14.00 21.33 -15.59
N VAL A 40 -12.81 21.29 -16.17
CA VAL A 40 -11.78 20.35 -15.75
C VAL A 40 -11.31 20.76 -14.35
N ARG A 41 -11.46 19.85 -13.41
CA ARG A 41 -10.92 19.93 -12.05
C ARG A 41 -9.92 18.81 -11.87
N LEU A 42 -8.90 19.03 -11.05
CA LEU A 42 -8.09 17.93 -10.54
C LEU A 42 -9.00 16.99 -9.72
N CYS A 43 -8.91 15.69 -10.01
CA CYS A 43 -9.57 14.61 -9.25
C CYS A 43 -9.18 14.60 -7.77
N SER A 44 -8.19 15.40 -7.36
CA SER A 44 -7.81 15.58 -5.96
C SER A 44 -8.93 16.12 -5.06
N ALA A 45 -10.16 16.26 -5.57
CA ALA A 45 -11.37 16.51 -4.79
C ALA A 45 -11.82 15.30 -3.96
N THR A 46 -11.56 14.05 -4.37
CA THR A 46 -11.88 12.84 -3.57
C THR A 46 -10.71 12.36 -2.71
N GLY A 47 -9.53 12.95 -2.90
CA GLY A 47 -8.31 12.56 -2.20
C GLY A 47 -7.68 11.26 -2.71
N GLU A 48 -8.28 10.56 -3.68
CA GLU A 48 -7.74 9.30 -4.22
C GLU A 48 -6.85 9.54 -5.45
N SER A 49 -5.58 9.11 -5.36
CA SER A 49 -4.61 9.18 -6.44
C SER A 49 -4.67 7.95 -7.37
N PRO A 50 -4.17 8.02 -8.62
CA PRO A 50 -4.01 6.84 -9.46
C PRO A 50 -3.16 5.73 -8.80
N ALA A 51 -2.16 6.11 -8.01
CA ALA A 51 -1.37 5.17 -7.24
C ALA A 51 -2.21 4.48 -6.15
N ASP A 52 -3.19 5.17 -5.56
CA ASP A 52 -4.08 4.59 -4.56
C ASP A 52 -4.95 3.50 -5.17
N ARG A 53 -5.44 3.71 -6.39
CA ARG A 53 -6.25 2.73 -7.13
C ARG A 53 -5.45 1.47 -7.42
N GLU A 54 -4.21 1.64 -7.90
CA GLU A 54 -3.31 0.51 -8.18
C GLU A 54 -2.94 -0.24 -6.90
N LEU A 55 -2.58 0.46 -5.83
CA LEU A 55 -2.27 -0.16 -4.54
C LEU A 55 -3.48 -0.89 -3.96
N THR A 56 -4.67 -0.29 -4.03
CA THR A 56 -5.92 -0.91 -3.56
C THR A 56 -6.23 -2.20 -4.31
N ALA A 57 -6.15 -2.17 -5.64
CA ALA A 57 -6.39 -3.36 -6.47
C ALA A 57 -5.39 -4.49 -6.15
N GLN A 58 -4.15 -4.14 -5.81
CA GLN A 58 -3.16 -5.14 -5.40
C GLN A 58 -3.45 -5.68 -4.01
N PHE A 59 -3.69 -4.83 -3.01
CA PHE A 59 -3.99 -5.30 -1.66
C PHE A 59 -5.24 -6.19 -1.60
N GLN A 60 -6.25 -5.93 -2.46
CA GLN A 60 -7.42 -6.80 -2.59
C GLN A 60 -7.08 -8.19 -3.16
N LYS A 61 -6.13 -8.29 -4.10
CA LYS A 61 -5.65 -9.58 -4.63
C LYS A 61 -4.78 -10.34 -3.63
N LEU A 62 -4.16 -9.61 -2.71
CA LEU A 62 -3.22 -10.09 -1.71
C LEU A 62 -3.88 -10.39 -0.37
N ASP A 63 -5.22 -10.40 -0.25
CA ASP A 63 -5.93 -10.46 1.04
C ASP A 63 -5.59 -11.73 1.84
N ASN A 64 -4.48 -11.65 2.57
CA ASN A 64 -3.86 -12.71 3.33
C ASN A 64 -3.78 -12.34 4.83
N ALA A 65 -4.09 -11.09 5.22
CA ALA A 65 -3.90 -10.60 6.59
C ALA A 65 -4.70 -9.33 7.01
N GLY A 66 -5.73 -8.91 6.25
CA GLY A 66 -6.48 -7.67 6.55
C GLY A 66 -5.70 -6.37 6.28
N VAL A 67 -4.67 -6.47 5.43
CA VAL A 67 -3.82 -5.36 4.96
C VAL A 67 -4.64 -4.38 4.12
N ASP A 68 -5.60 -4.88 3.34
CA ASP A 68 -6.57 -4.13 2.56
C ASP A 68 -7.40 -3.16 3.43
N ARG A 69 -7.89 -3.64 4.58
CA ARG A 69 -8.70 -2.85 5.52
C ARG A 69 -7.87 -1.75 6.17
N LEU A 70 -6.62 -2.06 6.52
CA LEU A 70 -5.69 -1.06 7.06
C LEU A 70 -5.36 0.00 5.99
N TRP A 71 -5.13 -0.43 4.76
CA TRP A 71 -4.87 0.48 3.64
C TRP A 71 -6.06 1.42 3.39
N ALA A 72 -7.27 0.88 3.25
CA ALA A 72 -8.48 1.67 3.04
C ALA A 72 -8.71 2.69 4.18
N LYS A 73 -8.51 2.26 5.43
CA LYS A 73 -8.64 3.14 6.60
C LYS A 73 -7.56 4.23 6.65
N ALA A 74 -6.35 3.95 6.17
CA ALA A 74 -5.29 4.94 6.08
C ALA A 74 -5.63 6.03 5.04
N LEU A 75 -6.17 5.62 3.88
CA LEU A 75 -6.59 6.53 2.82
C LEU A 75 -7.74 7.44 3.26
N GLU A 76 -8.74 6.88 3.94
CA GLU A 76 -9.90 7.63 4.47
C GLU A 76 -9.47 8.73 5.46
N ARG A 77 -8.48 8.43 6.31
CA ARG A 77 -8.06 9.33 7.39
C ARG A 77 -6.99 10.34 7.00
N ARG A 78 -6.33 10.20 5.83
CA ARG A 78 -5.16 11.02 5.47
C ARG A 78 -5.43 12.54 5.57
N THR A 79 -6.67 12.95 5.31
CA THR A 79 -7.09 14.35 5.28
C THR A 79 -7.74 14.78 6.60
N SER A 80 -8.63 13.96 7.17
CA SER A 80 -9.42 14.30 8.36
C SER A 80 -8.68 14.03 9.68
N ASP A 81 -7.81 13.03 9.70
CA ASP A 81 -7.05 12.56 10.87
C ASP A 81 -5.61 12.16 10.43
N PRO A 82 -4.73 13.14 10.12
CA PRO A 82 -3.38 12.87 9.65
C PRO A 82 -2.53 12.01 10.61
N GLU A 83 -2.70 12.18 11.91
CA GLU A 83 -1.96 11.43 12.93
C GLU A 83 -2.45 9.97 13.01
N GLY A 84 -3.77 9.75 12.95
CA GLY A 84 -4.35 8.42 12.84
C GLY A 84 -3.94 7.72 11.55
N ALA A 85 -3.90 8.43 10.43
CA ALA A 85 -3.43 7.87 9.15
C ALA A 85 -1.97 7.41 9.22
N ILE A 86 -1.07 8.20 9.81
CA ILE A 86 0.32 7.83 10.07
C ILE A 86 0.42 6.58 10.95
N THR A 87 -0.41 6.51 12.00
CA THR A 87 -0.45 5.35 12.90
C THR A 87 -0.87 4.08 12.15
N ILE A 88 -1.89 4.19 11.30
CA ILE A 88 -2.34 3.05 10.49
C ILE A 88 -1.28 2.65 9.46
N ALA A 89 -0.58 3.61 8.83
CA ALA A 89 0.52 3.33 7.92
C ALA A 89 1.66 2.54 8.59
N ARG A 90 1.99 2.86 9.84
CA ARG A 90 2.93 2.05 10.64
C ARG A 90 2.38 0.64 10.88
N THR A 91 1.12 0.51 11.30
CA THR A 91 0.49 -0.79 11.53
C THR A 91 0.40 -1.63 10.26
N LEU A 92 0.19 -1.02 9.10
CA LEU A 92 0.18 -1.67 7.79
C LEU A 92 1.52 -2.38 7.52
N LEU A 93 2.63 -1.67 7.72
CA LEU A 93 3.97 -2.26 7.56
C LEU A 93 4.23 -3.36 8.58
N GLU A 94 3.86 -3.14 9.85
CA GLU A 94 4.04 -4.14 10.91
C GLU A 94 3.29 -5.44 10.60
N ARG A 95 2.03 -5.33 10.19
CA ARG A 95 1.19 -6.47 9.80
C ARG A 95 1.74 -7.18 8.57
N SER A 96 2.23 -6.43 7.58
CA SER A 96 2.84 -7.01 6.38
C SER A 96 4.11 -7.81 6.73
N CYS A 97 4.98 -7.27 7.58
CA CYS A 97 6.18 -7.98 8.02
C CYS A 97 5.83 -9.22 8.85
N LYS A 98 4.94 -9.10 9.84
CA LYS A 98 4.51 -10.23 10.68
C LYS A 98 3.90 -11.35 9.84
N HIS A 99 3.04 -11.01 8.87
CA HIS A 99 2.45 -12.00 7.97
C HIS A 99 3.52 -12.80 7.21
N ILE A 100 4.55 -12.13 6.67
CA ILE A 100 5.65 -12.81 5.96
C ILE A 100 6.44 -13.71 6.92
N LEU A 101 6.75 -13.21 8.13
CA LEU A 101 7.48 -13.98 9.13
C LEU A 101 6.68 -15.20 9.63
N ASP A 102 5.37 -15.05 9.85
CA ASP A 102 4.46 -16.12 10.25
C ASP A 102 4.42 -17.23 9.17
N GLU A 103 4.22 -16.84 7.90
CA GLU A 103 4.20 -17.78 6.76
C GLU A 103 5.57 -18.45 6.54
N ALA A 104 6.66 -17.72 6.75
CA ALA A 104 8.03 -18.24 6.69
C ALA A 104 8.43 -19.07 7.92
N ARG A 105 7.58 -19.13 8.95
CA ARG A 105 7.86 -19.77 10.25
C ARG A 105 9.14 -19.25 10.92
N LEU A 106 9.36 -17.94 10.83
CA LEU A 106 10.47 -17.25 11.49
C LEU A 106 10.02 -16.65 12.81
N ASP A 107 10.80 -16.88 13.85
CA ASP A 107 10.50 -16.38 15.18
C ASP A 107 10.67 -14.86 15.27
N TYR A 108 9.68 -14.20 15.83
CA TYR A 108 9.75 -12.84 16.33
C TYR A 108 8.97 -12.75 17.64
N THR A 109 9.18 -11.67 18.39
CA THR A 109 8.50 -11.41 19.66
C THR A 109 7.53 -10.26 19.53
N ASP A 110 6.47 -10.24 20.34
CA ASP A 110 5.53 -9.11 20.40
C ASP A 110 6.19 -7.79 20.86
N LYS A 111 7.41 -7.86 21.38
CA LYS A 111 8.22 -6.70 21.76
C LYS A 111 9.05 -6.14 20.61
N ASP A 112 9.18 -6.88 19.51
CA ASP A 112 9.94 -6.43 18.36
C ASP A 112 9.21 -5.25 17.70
N ASP A 113 9.97 -4.18 17.48
CA ASP A 113 9.45 -2.98 16.84
C ASP A 113 9.47 -3.12 15.32
N LEU A 114 8.82 -2.18 14.63
CA LEU A 114 8.76 -2.17 13.17
C LEU A 114 10.15 -2.24 12.51
N PRO A 115 11.18 -1.48 12.94
CA PRO A 115 12.55 -1.63 12.46
C PRO A 115 13.07 -3.07 12.48
N ARG A 116 12.88 -3.78 13.61
CA ARG A 116 13.35 -5.15 13.78
C ARG A 116 12.55 -6.15 12.94
N LEU A 117 11.22 -6.02 12.93
CA LEU A 117 10.35 -6.87 12.10
C LEU A 117 10.66 -6.73 10.61
N TRP A 118 10.89 -5.50 10.15
CA TRP A 118 11.30 -5.25 8.78
C TRP A 118 12.67 -5.86 8.48
N ALA A 119 13.64 -5.72 9.37
CA ALA A 119 14.97 -6.28 9.15
C ALA A 119 14.94 -7.81 8.99
N LEU A 120 14.18 -8.51 9.84
CA LEU A 120 13.98 -9.97 9.74
C LEU A 120 13.31 -10.36 8.42
N ALA A 121 12.23 -9.67 8.04
CA ALA A 121 11.53 -9.95 6.80
C ALA A 121 12.40 -9.64 5.57
N ALA A 122 13.13 -8.52 5.57
CA ALA A 122 14.02 -8.14 4.49
C ALA A 122 15.19 -9.12 4.35
N GLU A 123 15.78 -9.59 5.44
CA GLU A 123 16.83 -10.60 5.43
C GLU A 123 16.33 -11.92 4.83
N HIS A 124 15.14 -12.38 5.25
CA HIS A 124 14.54 -13.59 4.69
C HIS A 124 14.26 -13.48 3.19
N LEU A 125 13.76 -12.32 2.74
CA LEU A 125 13.42 -12.06 1.35
C LEU A 125 14.64 -11.71 0.47
N ASN A 126 15.87 -11.79 0.99
CA ASN A 126 17.08 -11.38 0.28
C ASN A 126 17.06 -9.90 -0.15
N LEU A 127 16.50 -9.03 0.69
CA LEU A 127 16.37 -7.59 0.52
C LEU A 127 17.27 -6.79 1.47
N ALA A 128 18.04 -7.44 2.35
CA ALA A 128 18.95 -6.74 3.23
C ALA A 128 20.17 -6.22 2.42
N PRO A 129 20.63 -4.97 2.63
CA PRO A 129 21.77 -4.42 1.90
C PRO A 129 23.04 -5.29 2.01
N SER A 130 23.24 -6.00 3.12
CA SER A 130 24.36 -6.92 3.33
C SER A 130 24.39 -8.08 2.35
N GLN A 131 23.24 -8.46 1.77
CA GLN A 131 23.09 -9.59 0.85
C GLN A 131 23.38 -9.22 -0.61
N HIS A 132 23.71 -7.95 -0.89
CA HIS A 132 23.97 -7.45 -2.24
C HIS A 132 25.40 -6.90 -2.38
N THR A 133 26.00 -7.12 -3.55
CA THR A 133 27.33 -6.59 -3.91
C THR A 133 27.23 -5.25 -4.61
N GLU A 134 26.23 -5.11 -5.49
CA GLU A 134 25.99 -3.91 -6.29
C GLU A 134 25.66 -2.69 -5.43
N VAL A 135 26.50 -1.66 -5.51
CA VAL A 135 26.41 -0.44 -4.68
C VAL A 135 25.04 0.23 -4.82
N ALA A 136 24.46 0.24 -6.03
CA ALA A 136 23.14 0.80 -6.28
C ALA A 136 22.05 0.08 -5.48
N PHE A 137 22.03 -1.25 -5.48
CA PHE A 137 21.06 -2.05 -4.74
C PHE A 137 21.24 -1.91 -3.22
N LYS A 138 22.49 -1.88 -2.72
CA LYS A 138 22.75 -1.63 -1.29
C LYS A 138 22.20 -0.29 -0.84
N THR A 139 22.37 0.74 -1.67
CA THR A 139 21.97 2.11 -1.35
C THR A 139 20.44 2.26 -1.32
N ILE A 140 19.74 1.72 -2.31
CA ILE A 140 18.28 1.84 -2.37
C ILE A 140 17.60 1.02 -1.27
N LEU A 141 18.06 -0.21 -1.01
CA LEU A 141 17.53 -1.06 0.05
C LEU A 141 17.82 -0.48 1.44
N GLY A 142 19.02 0.09 1.64
CA GLY A 142 19.37 0.81 2.87
C GLY A 142 18.50 2.06 3.07
N SER A 143 18.16 2.76 1.99
CA SER A 143 17.25 3.90 2.03
C SER A 143 15.83 3.48 2.42
N CYS A 144 15.34 2.36 1.87
CA CYS A 144 14.06 1.76 2.29
C CYS A 144 14.05 1.44 3.79
N GLN A 145 15.08 0.75 4.29
CA GLN A 145 15.21 0.47 5.73
C GLN A 145 15.12 1.75 6.56
N ASN A 146 15.82 2.81 6.15
CA ASN A 146 15.80 4.09 6.86
C ASN A 146 14.41 4.76 6.85
N VAL A 147 13.67 4.67 5.74
CA VAL A 147 12.28 5.17 5.65
C VAL A 147 11.38 4.42 6.64
N VAL A 148 11.45 3.08 6.68
CA VAL A 148 10.66 2.27 7.63
C VAL A 148 11.01 2.60 9.06
N ASN A 149 12.31 2.74 9.38
CA ASN A 149 12.75 3.14 10.70
C ASN A 149 12.19 4.51 11.12
N THR A 150 12.17 5.45 10.17
CA THR A 150 11.62 6.80 10.40
C THR A 150 10.11 6.75 10.63
N ILE A 151 9.36 5.96 9.85
CA ILE A 151 7.91 5.76 10.04
C ILE A 151 7.63 5.08 11.39
N GLY A 152 8.40 4.05 11.75
CA GLY A 152 8.27 3.33 13.00
C GLY A 152 8.45 4.23 14.23
N THR A 153 9.39 5.17 14.17
CA THR A 153 9.67 6.11 15.27
C THR A 153 8.79 7.37 15.26
N LEU A 154 8.04 7.61 14.18
CA LEU A 154 7.27 8.85 13.99
C LEU A 154 6.20 9.05 15.06
N ARG A 155 5.45 8.01 15.42
CA ARG A 155 4.40 8.08 16.45
C ARG A 155 4.96 8.51 17.81
N ASN A 156 6.12 7.98 18.22
CA ASN A 156 6.70 8.31 19.51
C ASN A 156 7.01 9.82 19.59
N ARG A 157 7.58 10.36 18.51
CA ARG A 157 7.88 11.81 18.40
C ARG A 157 6.63 12.69 18.34
N LEU A 158 5.56 12.21 17.72
CA LEU A 158 4.28 12.93 17.65
C LEU A 158 3.52 12.88 18.97
N GLY A 159 3.50 11.74 19.66
CA GLY A 159 2.89 11.58 20.98
C GLY A 159 3.63 12.35 22.09
N ASP A 160 4.97 12.35 22.06
CA ASP A 160 5.80 13.10 23.01
C ASP A 160 5.71 14.62 22.83
N SER A 161 5.11 15.08 21.73
CA SER A 161 4.88 16.51 21.49
C SER A 161 3.89 17.14 22.49
N HIS A 162 3.10 16.34 23.21
CA HIS A 162 2.33 16.82 24.36
C HIS A 162 3.18 17.06 25.62
N ALA A 163 4.35 16.44 25.73
CA ALA A 163 5.27 16.59 26.86
C ALA A 163 6.41 17.61 26.61
N GLN A 164 6.66 17.99 25.35
CA GLN A 164 7.70 18.96 25.02
C GLN A 164 7.29 20.41 25.34
N LYS A 165 8.12 21.10 26.13
CA LYS A 165 8.11 22.56 26.29
C LYS A 165 8.56 23.22 24.97
N GLY A 166 7.69 23.24 23.96
CA GLY A 166 7.93 23.78 22.63
C GLY A 166 6.68 23.68 21.77
N ARG A 167 6.64 24.36 20.61
CA ARG A 167 5.50 24.27 19.67
C ARG A 167 5.38 22.83 19.14
N PRO A 168 4.34 22.06 19.49
CA PRO A 168 4.17 20.70 18.99
C PRO A 168 3.98 20.71 17.47
N VAL A 169 4.81 19.95 16.74
CA VAL A 169 4.68 19.80 15.30
C VAL A 169 3.53 18.85 15.02
N ARG A 170 2.37 19.41 14.67
CA ARG A 170 1.20 18.62 14.26
C ARG A 170 1.35 18.18 12.79
N PRO A 171 1.17 16.89 12.47
CA PRO A 171 1.16 16.44 11.09
C PRO A 171 0.05 17.15 10.31
N GLN A 172 0.38 17.60 9.11
CA GLN A 172 -0.60 18.16 8.17
C GLN A 172 -0.98 17.07 7.15
N PRO A 173 -2.11 17.19 6.45
CA PRO A 173 -2.55 16.18 5.47
C PRO A 173 -1.47 15.75 4.48
N ARG A 174 -0.68 16.69 3.96
CA ARG A 174 0.46 16.39 3.06
C ARG A 174 1.54 15.48 3.68
N HIS A 175 1.75 15.57 5.00
CA HIS A 175 2.72 14.70 5.69
C HIS A 175 2.15 13.29 5.84
N ALA A 176 0.86 13.18 6.17
CA ALA A 176 0.18 11.89 6.24
C ALA A 176 0.11 11.21 4.87
N GLU A 177 -0.21 11.96 3.82
CA GLU A 177 -0.22 11.47 2.44
C GLU A 177 1.13 10.88 2.03
N LEU A 178 2.23 11.59 2.28
CA LEU A 178 3.58 11.09 2.02
C LEU A 178 3.85 9.77 2.77
N VAL A 179 3.55 9.72 4.07
CA VAL A 179 3.82 8.55 4.91
C VAL A 179 2.96 7.36 4.50
N VAL A 180 1.68 7.58 4.22
CA VAL A 180 0.75 6.53 3.76
C VAL A 180 1.20 5.97 2.42
N ASN A 181 1.56 6.83 1.46
CA ASN A 181 2.00 6.38 0.14
C ASN A 181 3.33 5.62 0.18
N LEU A 182 4.28 6.06 1.02
CA LEU A 182 5.52 5.34 1.25
C LEU A 182 5.25 3.97 1.89
N ALA A 183 4.45 3.92 2.97
CA ALA A 183 4.11 2.67 3.63
C ALA A 183 3.37 1.69 2.70
N GLY A 184 2.40 2.18 1.92
CA GLY A 184 1.67 1.38 0.94
C GLY A 184 2.59 0.81 -0.15
N SER A 185 3.47 1.63 -0.71
CA SER A 185 4.43 1.19 -1.72
C SER A 185 5.41 0.14 -1.19
N MET A 186 5.88 0.30 0.04
CA MET A 186 6.82 -0.62 0.69
C MET A 186 6.15 -1.94 1.09
N ALA A 187 4.94 -1.89 1.63
CA ALA A 187 4.15 -3.08 1.93
C ALA A 187 3.84 -3.88 0.66
N LYS A 188 3.44 -3.20 -0.43
CA LYS A 188 3.26 -3.82 -1.74
C LYS A 188 4.54 -4.49 -2.22
N PHE A 189 5.67 -3.78 -2.17
CA PHE A 189 6.95 -4.33 -2.61
C PHE A 189 7.32 -5.61 -1.85
N LEU A 190 7.25 -5.59 -0.52
CA LEU A 190 7.48 -6.78 0.32
C LEU A 190 6.58 -7.95 -0.06
N MET A 191 5.27 -7.72 -0.14
CA MET A 191 4.29 -8.77 -0.43
C MET A 191 4.46 -9.34 -1.84
N ALA A 192 4.77 -8.49 -2.82
CA ALA A 192 5.05 -8.94 -4.18
C ALA A 192 6.31 -9.82 -4.24
N THR A 193 7.38 -9.42 -3.56
CA THR A 193 8.61 -10.22 -3.46
C THR A 193 8.36 -11.57 -2.79
N TRP A 194 7.62 -11.60 -1.69
CA TRP A 194 7.24 -12.83 -1.00
C TRP A 194 6.47 -13.79 -1.90
N LEU A 195 5.44 -13.29 -2.61
CA LEU A 195 4.66 -14.13 -3.52
C LEU A 195 5.46 -14.66 -4.69
N ASP A 196 6.39 -13.86 -5.22
CA ASP A 196 7.25 -14.29 -6.32
C ASP A 196 8.18 -15.42 -5.87
N GLN A 197 8.79 -15.30 -4.70
CA GLN A 197 9.58 -16.39 -4.09
C GLN A 197 8.75 -17.65 -3.85
N ALA A 198 7.56 -17.51 -3.27
CA ALA A 198 6.66 -18.64 -3.03
C ALA A 198 6.16 -19.31 -4.33
N ARG A 199 6.10 -18.57 -5.45
CA ARG A 199 5.81 -19.14 -6.78
C ARG A 199 7.02 -19.89 -7.33
N ALA A 200 8.22 -19.32 -7.21
CA ALA A 200 9.46 -19.95 -7.65
C ALA A 200 9.69 -21.29 -6.92
N THR A 201 9.50 -21.34 -5.60
CA THR A 201 9.64 -22.58 -4.80
C THR A 201 8.63 -23.65 -5.19
N ARG A 202 7.39 -23.28 -5.57
CA ARG A 202 6.37 -24.23 -6.04
C ARG A 202 6.66 -24.77 -7.43
N SER A 203 7.29 -23.97 -8.30
CA SER A 203 7.65 -24.39 -9.66
C SER A 203 8.86 -25.33 -9.70
N THR A 204 9.67 -25.39 -8.63
CA THR A 204 10.89 -26.23 -8.58
C THR A 204 10.71 -27.52 -7.79
N ALA A 205 9.54 -27.75 -7.16
CA ALA A 205 9.21 -29.02 -6.53
C ALA A 205 8.81 -30.05 -7.61
N PRO A 206 9.52 -31.19 -7.77
CA PRO A 206 9.13 -32.22 -8.74
C PRO A 206 7.85 -32.94 -8.29
N ASP A 207 6.99 -33.30 -9.25
CA ASP A 207 5.79 -34.15 -9.11
C ASP A 207 6.15 -35.48 -8.42
N ALA A 208 6.10 -35.53 -7.09
CA ALA A 208 6.34 -36.74 -6.30
C ALA A 208 5.03 -37.47 -5.94
N ALA A 209 4.03 -37.45 -6.83
CA ALA A 209 2.73 -38.10 -6.62
C ALA A 209 2.17 -38.70 -7.91
N ALA A 210 2.97 -39.48 -8.64
CA ALA A 210 2.51 -40.26 -9.78
C ALA A 210 3.21 -41.64 -9.89
N GLU A 211 3.49 -42.31 -8.77
CA GLU A 211 3.86 -43.74 -8.77
C GLU A 211 3.26 -44.43 -7.53
N ASP A 212 1.96 -44.72 -7.55
CA ASP A 212 1.40 -45.80 -6.71
C ASP A 212 0.07 -46.32 -7.26
N ASN A 213 0.03 -46.70 -8.55
CA ASN A 213 -1.06 -47.54 -9.03
C ASN A 213 -0.66 -48.37 -10.26
N ALA A 214 0.29 -49.30 -10.05
CA ALA A 214 0.58 -50.34 -11.03
C ALA A 214 1.12 -51.60 -10.35
N ASP A 215 0.47 -52.09 -9.28
CA ASP A 215 0.62 -53.50 -8.90
C ASP A 215 -0.62 -54.04 -8.17
N SER A 216 -1.68 -54.31 -8.93
CA SER A 216 -2.75 -55.21 -8.50
C SER A 216 -3.37 -55.88 -9.72
N SER A 217 -2.60 -56.73 -10.40
CA SER A 217 -3.13 -57.75 -11.32
C SER A 217 -2.08 -58.80 -11.71
N ALA A 218 -1.59 -59.55 -10.72
CA ALA A 218 -1.08 -60.92 -10.94
C ALA A 218 -0.98 -61.65 -9.60
N GLY A 219 -1.82 -62.67 -9.39
CA GLY A 219 -1.79 -63.55 -8.23
C GLY A 219 -3.12 -64.19 -7.92
#